data_AF-A0A9P1MZE4-F1
#
_entry.id   AF-A0A9P1MZE4-F1
#
_cell.length_a   1.000
_cell.length_b   1.000
_cell.length_c   1.000
_cell.angle_alpha   90.00
_cell.angle_beta   90.00
_cell.angle_gamma   90.00
#
_symmetry.space_group_name_H-M   'P 1'
#
loop_
_entity.id
_entity.type
_entity.pdbx_description
1 polymer ?
#
loop_
_entity_poly.entity_id
_entity_poly.type
_entity_poly.pdbx_seq_one_letter_code
_entity_poly.pdbx_strand_id
1 'polypeptide(L)'
;MILLSEQGYYEVVPPIVFGLEVRNIAFLLLLLDNLGFLIFWLNTIGYLSYFLLFAVGWNLGFLQVYRGMKFVDILFHHMMNLVYLVLLAVFVALIELDIVVCHINRCKRMSDIFEDFGSKLNFPWIYAFCIFTIHTHCLMMCCSWVLMKFAAAKQELEQVAIDMQRRRGLNDIL
;
A
#
# COMPACT_ATOMS: atom_id res chain seq x y z
N MET A 1 11.87 -11.52 14.85
CA MET A 1 12.60 -12.48 15.71
C MET A 1 12.68 -11.85 17.08
N ILE A 2 12.25 -12.55 18.14
CA ILE A 2 12.39 -12.05 19.51
C ILE A 2 13.76 -12.51 19.99
N LEU A 3 14.62 -11.59 20.39
CA LEU A 3 15.94 -11.88 20.93
C LEU A 3 16.02 -11.47 22.40
N LEU A 4 16.83 -12.19 23.17
CA LEU A 4 17.29 -11.72 24.48
C LEU A 4 18.44 -10.75 24.25
N SER A 5 18.29 -9.50 24.66
CA SER A 5 19.34 -8.49 24.59
C SER A 5 20.47 -8.84 25.56
N GLU A 6 21.66 -8.29 25.33
CA GLU A 6 22.80 -8.44 26.24
C GLU A 6 22.52 -7.92 27.65
N GLN A 7 21.51 -7.07 27.78
CA GLN A 7 21.04 -6.48 29.04
C GLN A 7 19.97 -7.35 29.74
N GLY A 8 19.62 -8.51 29.17
CA GLY A 8 18.67 -9.47 29.74
C GLY A 8 17.20 -9.18 29.46
N TYR A 9 16.88 -8.26 28.55
CA TYR A 9 15.50 -7.93 28.15
C TYR A 9 15.15 -8.54 26.80
N TYR A 10 13.90 -8.97 26.61
CA TYR A 10 13.45 -9.40 25.29
C TYR A 10 13.23 -8.17 24.38
N GLU A 11 13.68 -8.25 23.13
CA GLU A 11 13.49 -7.23 22.11
C GLU A 11 13.00 -7.86 20.81
N VAL A 12 12.08 -7.18 20.12
CA VAL A 12 11.66 -7.58 18.77
C VAL A 12 12.58 -6.93 17.75
N VAL A 13 13.38 -7.73 17.07
CA VAL A 13 14.31 -7.24 16.03
C VAL A 13 13.52 -6.82 14.78
N PRO A 14 13.77 -5.60 14.23
CA PRO A 14 13.19 -5.17 12.98
C PRO A 14 13.48 -6.16 11.84
N PRO A 15 12.51 -6.44 10.96
CA PRO A 15 12.74 -7.31 9.81
C PRO A 15 13.68 -6.62 8.82
N ILE A 16 14.69 -7.36 8.34
CA ILE A 16 15.70 -6.89 7.38
C ILE A 16 15.64 -7.78 6.13
N VAL A 17 15.66 -7.16 4.95
CA VAL A 17 15.72 -7.82 3.65
C VAL A 17 16.77 -7.09 2.81
N PHE A 18 17.69 -7.82 2.19
CA PHE A 18 18.83 -7.25 1.43
C PHE A 18 19.64 -6.18 2.20
N GLY A 19 19.79 -6.34 3.52
CA GLY A 19 20.53 -5.39 4.36
C GLY A 19 19.78 -4.09 4.69
N LEU A 20 18.51 -3.95 4.29
CA LEU A 20 17.65 -2.81 4.62
C LEU A 20 16.49 -3.25 5.51
N GLU A 21 16.11 -2.41 6.48
CA GLU A 21 14.86 -2.59 7.22
C GLU A 21 13.69 -2.61 6.24
N VAL A 22 12.78 -3.58 6.39
CA VAL A 22 11.60 -3.71 5.51
C VAL A 22 10.73 -2.44 5.54
N ARG A 23 10.74 -1.70 6.64
CA ARG A 23 10.10 -0.38 6.74
C ARG A 23 10.67 0.60 5.72
N ASN A 24 12.00 0.66 5.58
CA ASN A 24 12.66 1.55 4.63
C ASN A 24 12.42 1.12 3.18
N ILE A 25 12.30 -0.19 2.93
CA ILE A 25 11.89 -0.73 1.63
C ILE A 25 10.45 -0.29 1.31
N ALA A 26 9.52 -0.40 2.26
CA ALA A 26 8.14 0.07 2.07
C ALA A 26 8.07 1.58 1.78
N PHE A 27 8.87 2.39 2.48
CA PHE A 27 9.00 3.82 2.19
C PHE A 27 9.52 4.09 0.77
N LEU A 28 10.56 3.37 0.35
CA LEU A 28 11.13 3.51 -0.98
C LEU A 28 10.11 3.13 -2.06
N LEU A 29 9.36 2.05 -1.85
CA LEU A 29 8.29 1.62 -2.76
C LEU A 29 7.19 2.67 -2.89
N LEU A 30 6.73 3.27 -1.78
CA LEU A 30 5.76 4.37 -1.82
C LEU A 30 6.30 5.60 -2.57
N LEU A 31 7.57 5.92 -2.40
CA LEU A 31 8.20 7.03 -3.12
C LEU A 31 8.28 6.75 -4.62
N LEU A 32 8.70 5.53 -5.00
CA LEU A 32 8.73 5.10 -6.39
C LEU A 32 7.33 5.11 -7.00
N ASP A 33 6.33 4.62 -6.27
CA ASP A 33 4.93 4.58 -6.72
C ASP A 33 4.40 5.99 -7.00
N ASN A 34 4.64 6.94 -6.09
CA ASN A 34 4.31 8.35 -6.29
C ASN A 34 5.03 8.97 -7.48
N LEU A 35 6.32 8.68 -7.65
CA LEU A 35 7.09 9.19 -8.80
C LEU A 35 6.53 8.62 -10.11
N GLY A 36 6.19 7.33 -10.14
CA GLY A 36 5.51 6.70 -11.25
C GLY A 36 4.21 7.42 -11.55
N PHE A 37 3.32 7.58 -10.57
CA PHE A 37 2.03 8.24 -10.74
C PHE A 37 2.17 9.67 -11.25
N LEU A 38 3.18 10.42 -10.78
CA LEU A 38 3.49 11.75 -11.29
C LEU A 38 3.94 11.73 -12.76
N ILE A 39 4.80 10.79 -13.17
CA ILE A 39 5.22 10.63 -14.57
C ILE A 39 4.02 10.30 -15.47
N PHE A 40 3.12 9.42 -15.02
CA PHE A 40 1.88 9.10 -15.73
C PHE A 40 0.92 10.29 -15.77
N TRP A 41 0.83 11.04 -14.67
CA TRP A 41 0.02 12.24 -14.55
C TRP A 41 0.41 13.31 -15.58
N LEU A 42 1.71 13.53 -15.81
CA LEU A 42 2.20 14.49 -16.81
C LEU A 42 1.74 14.19 -18.25
N ASN A 43 1.34 12.95 -18.53
CA ASN A 43 0.90 12.50 -19.85
C ASN A 43 -0.63 12.26 -19.92
N THR A 44 -1.38 12.64 -18.89
CA THR A 44 -2.83 12.42 -18.81
C THR A 44 -3.59 13.73 -18.61
N ILE A 45 -4.80 13.80 -19.17
CA ILE A 45 -5.73 14.93 -19.02
C ILE A 45 -7.09 14.43 -18.49
N GLY A 46 -7.97 15.36 -18.14
CA GLY A 46 -9.35 15.02 -17.73
C GLY A 46 -9.45 14.32 -16.37
N TYR A 47 -10.45 13.45 -16.20
CA TYR A 47 -10.77 12.80 -14.92
C TYR A 47 -9.66 11.85 -14.44
N LEU A 48 -8.94 11.22 -15.37
CA LEU A 48 -7.80 10.37 -15.04
C LEU A 48 -6.67 11.17 -14.35
N SER A 49 -6.47 12.43 -14.75
CA SER A 49 -5.49 13.33 -14.13
C SER A 49 -5.83 13.60 -12.65
N TYR A 50 -7.11 13.86 -12.34
CA TYR A 50 -7.56 14.06 -10.95
C TYR A 50 -7.42 12.78 -10.11
N PHE A 51 -7.72 11.62 -10.69
CA PHE A 51 -7.56 10.34 -10.00
C PHE A 51 -6.10 10.07 -9.65
N LEU A 52 -5.16 10.27 -10.60
CA LEU A 52 -3.73 10.07 -10.35
C LEU A 52 -3.20 11.03 -9.28
N LEU A 53 -3.64 12.30 -9.30
CA LEU A 53 -3.24 13.27 -8.29
C LEU A 53 -3.80 12.92 -6.90
N PHE A 54 -5.06 12.46 -6.84
CA PHE A 54 -5.65 11.95 -5.61
C PHE A 54 -4.87 10.74 -5.08
N ALA A 55 -4.48 9.81 -5.96
CA ALA A 55 -3.72 8.63 -5.59
C ALA A 55 -2.33 8.98 -5.04
N VAL A 56 -1.64 9.99 -5.61
CA VAL A 56 -0.40 10.55 -5.03
C VAL A 56 -0.65 11.09 -3.62
N GLY A 57 -1.68 11.91 -3.44
CA GLY A 57 -2.04 12.45 -2.12
C GLY A 57 -2.34 11.35 -1.10
N TRP A 58 -3.05 10.32 -1.53
CA TRP A 58 -3.41 9.16 -0.72
C TRP A 58 -2.17 8.36 -0.28
N ASN A 59 -1.25 8.08 -1.20
CA ASN A 59 0.03 7.42 -0.92
C ASN A 59 0.92 8.24 0.02
N LEU A 60 0.94 9.57 -0.10
CA LEU A 60 1.63 10.44 0.85
C LEU A 60 1.03 10.32 2.27
N GLY A 61 -0.28 10.13 2.38
CA GLY A 61 -0.95 9.80 3.65
C GLY A 61 -0.41 8.51 4.28
N PHE A 62 -0.19 7.47 3.48
CA PHE A 62 0.37 6.20 3.95
C PHE A 62 1.84 6.26 4.38
N LEU A 63 2.58 7.30 4.02
CA LEU A 63 3.91 7.51 4.60
C LEU A 63 3.82 7.67 6.14
N GLN A 64 2.77 8.30 6.66
CA GLN A 64 2.60 8.46 8.10
C GLN A 64 2.28 7.12 8.79
N VAL A 65 1.58 6.22 8.10
CA VAL A 65 1.26 4.88 8.61
C VAL A 65 2.53 4.08 8.91
N TYR A 66 3.49 4.05 7.98
CA TYR A 66 4.74 3.33 8.17
C TYR A 66 5.70 4.01 9.16
N ARG A 67 5.50 5.30 9.46
CA ARG A 67 6.23 5.96 10.56
C ARG A 67 5.70 5.51 11.92
N GLY A 68 4.39 5.42 12.06
CA GLY A 68 3.73 5.03 13.31
C GLY A 68 3.89 3.55 13.66
N MET A 69 4.11 2.68 12.67
CA MET A 69 4.30 1.23 12.85
C MET A 69 3.16 0.56 13.65
N LYS A 70 1.95 1.13 13.60
CA LYS A 70 0.78 0.58 14.28
C LYS A 70 0.17 -0.53 13.42
N PHE A 71 -0.15 -1.66 14.04
CA PHE A 71 -0.71 -2.82 13.35
C PHE A 71 -1.95 -2.47 12.51
N VAL A 72 -2.92 -1.76 13.11
CA VAL A 72 -4.19 -1.40 12.45
C VAL A 72 -3.98 -0.54 11.21
N ASP A 73 -3.06 0.41 11.29
CA ASP A 73 -2.78 1.32 10.18
C ASP A 73 -2.10 0.56 9.01
N ILE A 74 -1.16 -0.34 9.32
CA ILE A 74 -0.50 -1.18 8.32
C ILE A 74 -1.50 -2.18 7.70
N LEU A 75 -2.39 -2.75 8.50
CA LEU A 75 -3.46 -3.63 8.02
C LEU A 75 -4.40 -2.90 7.06
N PHE A 76 -4.81 -1.67 7.43
CA PHE A 76 -5.64 -0.84 6.57
C PHE A 76 -4.94 -0.57 5.22
N HIS A 77 -3.66 -0.19 5.24
CA HIS A 77 -2.89 -0.01 4.01
C HIS A 77 -2.80 -1.31 3.19
N HIS A 78 -2.57 -2.46 3.83
CA HIS A 78 -2.53 -3.76 3.16
C HIS A 78 -3.86 -4.08 2.46
N MET A 79 -4.99 -3.85 3.13
CA MET A 79 -6.32 -4.03 2.54
C MET A 79 -6.57 -3.08 1.37
N MET A 80 -6.15 -1.82 1.50
CA MET A 80 -6.29 -0.84 0.42
C MET A 80 -5.47 -1.22 -0.81
N ASN A 81 -4.25 -1.75 -0.63
CA ASN A 81 -3.46 -2.27 -1.74
C ASN A 81 -4.17 -3.42 -2.48
N LEU A 82 -4.81 -4.33 -1.73
CA LEU A 82 -5.58 -5.42 -2.33
C LEU A 82 -6.79 -4.89 -3.12
N VAL A 83 -7.54 -3.93 -2.57
CA VAL A 83 -8.65 -3.29 -3.27
C VAL A 83 -8.15 -2.62 -4.55
N TYR A 84 -7.01 -1.93 -4.49
CA TYR A 84 -6.41 -1.28 -5.65
C TYR A 84 -6.05 -2.29 -6.75
N LEU A 85 -5.43 -3.41 -6.40
CA LEU A 85 -5.11 -4.49 -7.35
C LEU A 85 -6.35 -5.10 -7.99
N VAL A 86 -7.42 -5.31 -7.22
CA VAL A 86 -8.69 -5.83 -7.75
C VAL A 86 -9.33 -4.83 -8.73
N LEU A 87 -9.40 -3.55 -8.36
CA LEU A 87 -9.93 -2.50 -9.22
C LEU A 87 -9.11 -2.36 -10.51
N LEU A 88 -7.79 -2.44 -10.42
CA LEU A 88 -6.89 -2.37 -11.57
C LEU A 88 -7.07 -3.59 -12.50
N ALA A 89 -7.22 -4.80 -11.94
CA ALA A 89 -7.49 -5.99 -12.73
C ALA A 89 -8.83 -5.89 -13.48
N VAL A 90 -9.88 -5.38 -12.82
CA VAL A 90 -11.16 -5.10 -13.47
C VAL A 90 -11.00 -4.06 -14.57
N PHE A 91 -10.27 -2.98 -14.32
CA PHE A 91 -10.00 -1.93 -15.30
C PHE A 91 -9.29 -2.47 -16.55
N VAL A 92 -8.21 -3.25 -16.38
CA VAL A 92 -7.51 -3.88 -17.51
C VAL A 92 -8.44 -4.82 -18.29
N ALA A 93 -9.23 -5.64 -17.59
CA ALA A 93 -10.17 -6.54 -18.25
C ALA A 93 -11.24 -5.78 -19.06
N LEU A 94 -11.73 -4.64 -18.55
CA LEU A 94 -12.70 -3.80 -19.26
C LEU A 94 -12.11 -3.18 -20.53
N ILE A 95 -10.83 -2.82 -20.53
CA ILE A 95 -10.11 -2.31 -21.70
C ILE A 95 -9.89 -3.44 -22.72
N GLU A 96 -9.36 -4.59 -22.29
CA GLU A 96 -9.03 -5.72 -23.16
C GLU A 96 -10.26 -6.31 -23.85
N LEU A 97 -11.37 -6.45 -23.12
CA LEU A 97 -12.61 -7.00 -23.67
C LEU A 97 -13.35 -6.00 -24.57
N ASP A 98 -12.97 -4.71 -24.53
CA ASP A 98 -13.56 -3.59 -25.27
C ASP A 98 -15.09 -3.67 -25.37
N ILE A 99 -15.74 -3.93 -24.22
CA ILE A 99 -17.16 -4.25 -24.15
C ILE A 99 -17.99 -3.09 -24.71
N VAL A 100 -18.97 -3.41 -25.55
CA VAL A 100 -19.93 -2.42 -26.06
C VAL A 100 -21.00 -2.20 -25.00
N VAL A 101 -21.06 -0.98 -24.46
CA VAL A 101 -22.09 -0.57 -23.49
C VAL A 101 -23.14 0.28 -24.20
N CYS A 102 -24.37 -0.21 -24.20
CA CYS A 102 -25.51 0.49 -24.81
C CYS A 102 -26.40 1.11 -23.73
N HIS A 103 -26.62 2.43 -23.79
CA HIS A 103 -27.58 3.12 -22.93
C HIS A 103 -28.64 3.82 -23.77
N ILE A 104 -29.90 3.38 -23.60
CA ILE A 104 -31.13 3.85 -24.26
C ILE A 104 -31.12 3.70 -25.79
N ASN A 105 -30.20 4.35 -26.51
CA ASN A 105 -30.01 4.25 -27.97
C ASN A 105 -28.58 4.64 -28.43
N ARG A 106 -27.63 4.77 -27.50
CA ARG A 106 -26.22 5.03 -27.82
C ARG A 106 -25.38 3.87 -27.31
N CYS A 107 -24.71 3.20 -28.23
CA CYS A 107 -23.68 2.22 -27.90
C CYS A 107 -22.33 2.89 -28.02
N LYS A 108 -21.52 2.80 -26.98
CA LYS A 108 -20.11 3.18 -27.00
C LYS A 108 -19.27 1.99 -26.60
N ARG A 109 -18.11 1.86 -27.23
CA ARG A 109 -17.11 0.91 -26.76
C ARG A 109 -16.51 1.43 -25.48
N MET A 110 -16.02 0.51 -24.66
CA MET A 110 -15.37 0.88 -23.41
C MET A 110 -14.12 1.75 -23.68
N SER A 111 -13.40 1.47 -24.77
CA SER A 111 -12.32 2.33 -25.27
C SER A 111 -12.79 3.77 -25.53
N ASP A 112 -13.87 3.98 -26.29
CA ASP A 112 -14.43 5.31 -26.55
C ASP A 112 -14.82 6.05 -25.26
N ILE A 113 -15.40 5.32 -24.30
CA ILE A 113 -15.76 5.88 -22.99
C ILE A 113 -14.50 6.33 -22.25
N PHE A 114 -13.43 5.53 -22.25
CA PHE A 114 -12.17 5.91 -21.62
C PHE A 114 -11.48 7.10 -22.31
N GLU A 115 -11.61 7.23 -23.63
CA GLU A 115 -11.14 8.42 -24.34
C GLU A 115 -11.86 9.69 -23.88
N ASP A 116 -13.18 9.63 -23.73
CA ASP A 116 -13.98 10.73 -23.18
C ASP A 116 -13.59 11.09 -21.74
N PHE A 117 -13.11 10.12 -20.96
CA PHE A 117 -12.61 10.34 -19.60
C PHE A 117 -11.22 11.03 -19.55
N GLY A 118 -10.62 11.34 -20.71
CA GLY A 118 -9.38 12.10 -20.83
C GLY A 118 -8.13 11.27 -21.08
N SER A 119 -8.30 9.97 -21.35
CA SER A 119 -7.21 9.12 -21.80
C SER A 119 -7.15 9.17 -23.33
N LYS A 120 -6.27 9.96 -23.94
CA LYS A 120 -5.80 9.58 -25.29
C LYS A 120 -5.12 8.22 -25.11
N LEU A 121 -5.80 7.13 -25.44
CA LEU A 121 -5.40 5.74 -25.15
C LEU A 121 -4.11 5.42 -25.91
N ASN A 122 -2.97 5.85 -25.38
CA ASN A 122 -1.68 5.28 -25.77
C ASN A 122 -1.56 3.95 -25.03
N PHE A 123 -2.11 2.90 -25.62
CA PHE A 123 -2.19 1.56 -25.02
C PHE A 123 -0.87 1.10 -24.37
N PRO A 124 0.30 1.17 -25.05
CA PRO A 124 1.59 0.86 -24.42
C PRO A 124 1.85 1.59 -23.09
N TRP A 125 1.46 2.86 -23.00
CA TRP A 125 1.63 3.67 -21.80
C TRP A 125 0.73 3.20 -20.65
N ILE A 126 -0.52 2.83 -20.96
CA ILE A 126 -1.47 2.33 -19.97
C ILE A 126 -1.04 0.95 -19.44
N TYR A 127 -0.57 0.06 -20.31
CA TYR A 127 -0.01 -1.22 -19.85
C TYR A 127 1.22 -1.02 -18.99
N ALA A 128 2.13 -0.11 -19.37
CA ALA A 128 3.29 0.22 -18.54
C ALA A 128 2.86 0.72 -17.15
N PHE A 129 1.84 1.59 -17.07
CA PHE A 129 1.25 2.03 -15.80
C PHE A 129 0.70 0.88 -14.98
N CYS A 130 -0.12 0.02 -15.60
CA CYS A 130 -0.75 -1.10 -14.92
C CYS A 130 0.29 -2.07 -14.39
N ILE A 131 1.28 -2.45 -15.20
CA ILE A 131 2.38 -3.34 -14.80
C ILE A 131 3.16 -2.72 -13.65
N PHE A 132 3.57 -1.46 -13.78
CA PHE A 132 4.28 -0.75 -12.72
C PHE A 132 3.50 -0.78 -11.40
N THR A 133 2.23 -0.41 -11.45
CA THR A 133 1.36 -0.32 -10.27
C THR A 133 1.11 -1.69 -9.64
N ILE A 134 0.91 -2.73 -10.44
CA ILE A 134 0.79 -4.11 -9.94
C ILE A 134 2.06 -4.51 -9.19
N HIS A 135 3.22 -4.25 -9.77
CA HIS A 135 4.50 -4.62 -9.15
C HIS A 135 4.72 -3.89 -7.83
N THR A 136 4.53 -2.57 -7.80
CA THR A 136 4.70 -1.78 -6.57
C THR A 136 3.75 -2.23 -5.47
N HIS A 137 2.46 -2.42 -5.78
CA HIS A 137 1.45 -2.81 -4.80
C HIS A 137 1.64 -4.24 -4.28
N CYS A 138 2.00 -5.20 -5.14
CA CYS A 138 2.37 -6.55 -4.70
C CYS A 138 3.56 -6.54 -3.74
N LEU A 139 4.61 -5.78 -4.05
CA LEU A 139 5.78 -5.65 -3.18
C LEU A 139 5.43 -4.93 -1.86
N MET A 140 4.60 -3.89 -1.91
CA MET A 140 4.10 -3.20 -0.72
C MET A 140 3.23 -4.10 0.16
N MET A 141 2.41 -4.98 -0.43
CA MET A 141 1.63 -5.96 0.32
C MET A 141 2.53 -6.95 1.06
N CYS A 142 3.59 -7.44 0.42
CA CYS A 142 4.59 -8.30 1.05
C CYS A 142 5.29 -7.59 2.22
N CYS A 143 5.70 -6.33 2.02
CA CYS A 143 6.29 -5.52 3.10
C CYS A 143 5.31 -5.31 4.25
N SER A 144 4.07 -4.93 3.93
CA SER A 144 3.00 -4.74 4.91
C SER A 144 2.77 -5.99 5.74
N TRP A 145 2.75 -7.17 5.10
CA TRP A 145 2.57 -8.45 5.79
C TRP A 145 3.66 -8.72 6.83
N VAL A 146 4.92 -8.50 6.46
CA VAL A 146 6.05 -8.67 7.36
C VAL A 146 6.01 -7.64 8.50
N LEU A 147 5.69 -6.38 8.18
CA LEU A 147 5.60 -5.30 9.16
C LEU A 147 4.40 -5.46 10.11
N MET A 148 3.28 -6.04 9.65
CA MET A 148 2.15 -6.39 10.51
C MET A 148 2.55 -7.42 11.57
N LYS A 149 3.26 -8.50 11.17
CA LYS A 149 3.76 -9.50 12.12
C LYS A 149 4.71 -8.89 13.14
N PHE A 150 5.59 -8.00 12.68
CA PHE A 150 6.50 -7.26 13.56
C PHE A 150 5.74 -6.35 14.54
N ALA A 151 4.76 -5.58 14.05
CA ALA A 151 3.96 -4.67 14.87
C ALA A 151 3.14 -5.43 15.92
N ALA A 152 2.54 -6.57 15.55
CA ALA A 152 1.81 -7.43 16.48
C ALA A 152 2.72 -7.97 17.59
N ALA A 153 3.88 -8.53 17.23
CA ALA A 153 4.84 -9.03 18.21
C ALA A 153 5.35 -7.93 19.16
N LYS A 154 5.58 -6.71 18.63
CA LYS A 154 5.98 -5.56 19.44
C LYS A 154 4.88 -5.17 20.44
N GLN A 155 3.63 -5.12 19.99
CA GLN A 155 2.49 -4.79 20.83
C GLN A 155 2.25 -5.82 21.94
N GLU A 156 2.37 -7.11 21.64
CA GLU A 156 2.28 -8.18 22.65
C GLU A 156 3.39 -8.06 23.70
N LEU A 157 4.63 -7.80 23.27
CA LEU A 157 5.75 -7.64 24.20
C LEU A 157 5.57 -6.41 25.11
N GLU A 158 5.09 -5.29 24.57
CA GLU A 158 4.76 -4.09 25.34
C GLU A 158 3.66 -4.37 26.39
N GLN A 159 2.62 -5.12 26.02
CA GLN A 159 1.56 -5.52 26.95
C GLN A 159 2.09 -6.40 28.08
N VAL A 160 2.92 -7.39 27.75
CA VAL A 160 3.54 -8.28 28.75
C VAL A 160 4.42 -7.47 29.71
N ALA A 161 5.20 -6.50 29.21
CA ALA A 161 6.03 -5.64 30.05
C ALA A 161 5.19 -4.79 31.02
N ILE A 162 4.09 -4.21 30.54
CA ILE A 162 3.14 -3.44 31.37
C ILE A 162 2.51 -4.33 32.45
N ASP A 163 2.09 -5.55 32.10
CA ASP A 163 1.49 -6.49 33.04
C ASP A 163 2.48 -6.94 34.12
N MET A 164 3.75 -7.17 33.74
CA MET A 164 4.81 -7.48 34.71
C MET A 164 5.08 -6.32 35.66
N GLN A 165 5.12 -5.08 35.15
CA GLN A 165 5.29 -3.89 35.99
C GLN A 165 4.12 -3.72 36.96
N ARG A 166 2.88 -3.91 36.49
CA ARG A 166 1.68 -3.86 37.33
C ARG A 166 1.72 -4.92 38.45
N ARG A 167 2.15 -6.15 38.14
CA ARG A 167 2.28 -7.22 39.15
C ARG A 167 3.37 -6.92 40.19
N ARG A 168 4.52 -6.39 39.77
CA ARG A 168 5.59 -5.97 40.71
C ARG A 168 5.11 -4.85 41.64
N GLY A 169 4.50 -3.81 41.09
CA GLY A 169 3.94 -2.72 41.89
C GLY A 169 2.83 -3.17 42.84
N LEU A 170 2.07 -4.21 42.52
CA LEU A 170 1.10 -4.81 43.45
C LEU A 170 1.78 -5.57 44.60
N ASN A 171 2.86 -6.31 44.30
CA ASN A 171 3.63 -7.04 45.30
C ASN A 171 4.41 -6.12 46.24
N ASP A 172 4.78 -4.92 45.81
CA ASP A 172 5.45 -3.93 46.65
C ASP A 172 4.47 -3.20 47.62
N ILE A 173 3.16 -3.36 47.41
CA ILE A 173 2.08 -2.78 48.26
C ILE A 173 1.56 -3.79 49.30
N LEU A 174 1.77 -5.09 49.07
CA LEU A 174 1.36 -6.20 49.95
C LEU A 174 2.46 -6.57 50.95
#